data_AF-A0A2N9PC25-F1
#
_entry.id   AF-A0A2N9PC25-F1
#
_cell.length_a   1.000
_cell.length_b   1.000
_cell.length_c   1.000
_cell.angle_alpha   90.00
_cell.angle_beta   90.00
_cell.angle_gamma   90.00
#
_symmetry.space_group_name_H-M   'P 1'
#
loop_
_entity.id
_entity.type
_entity.pdbx_description
1 polymer ?
#
loop_
_entity_poly.entity_id
_entity_poly.type
_entity_poly.pdbx_seq_one_letter_code
_entity_poly.pdbx_strand_id
1 'polypeptide(L)'
;MTSDSYELRFECEEDIERLKLGLECATIMRFKTSSGKFYFRLIVEKREVATSRKYTTQLLMQRGVDEVMRSAVMAEVLDFAANEFVFPELEVFGFEV
;
A
#
# COMPACT_ATOMS: atom_id res chain seq x y z
N MET A 1 -0.83 -2.39 1.84
CA MET A 1 0.21 -2.65 2.85
C MET A 1 0.06 -1.60 3.94
N THR A 2 0.84 -1.65 5.00
CA THR A 2 0.78 -0.66 6.08
C THR A 2 2.21 -0.27 6.47
N SER A 3 2.49 1.03 6.50
CA SER A 3 3.73 1.62 6.99
C SER A 3 3.73 1.67 8.52
N ASP A 4 4.80 2.22 9.09
CA ASP A 4 4.80 2.68 10.47
C ASP A 4 3.90 3.91 10.65
N SER A 5 3.64 4.26 11.92
CA SER A 5 2.96 5.50 12.29
C SER A 5 3.90 6.70 12.13
N TYR A 6 3.34 7.84 11.73
CA TYR A 6 4.04 9.10 11.57
C TYR A 6 3.49 10.12 12.56
N GLU A 7 4.35 11.02 13.05
CA GLU A 7 3.92 12.10 13.94
C GLU A 7 3.41 13.28 13.12
N LEU A 8 4.07 13.58 12.01
CA LEU A 8 3.78 14.72 11.16
C LEU A 8 3.41 14.24 9.75
N ARG A 9 2.43 14.90 9.15
CA ARG A 9 1.89 14.57 7.82
C ARG A 9 2.98 14.53 6.74
N PHE A 10 3.89 15.50 6.73
CA PHE A 10 4.92 15.56 5.68
C PHE A 10 5.85 14.33 5.70
N GLU A 11 6.01 13.66 6.84
CA GLU A 11 6.89 12.48 6.95
C GLU A 11 6.32 11.30 6.13
N CYS A 12 5.00 11.13 6.15
CA CYS A 12 4.36 10.08 5.37
C CYS A 12 4.30 10.43 3.87
N GLU A 13 4.13 11.71 3.53
CA GLU A 13 4.17 12.20 2.15
C GLU A 13 5.56 11.99 1.53
N GLU A 14 6.64 12.35 2.23
CA GLU A 14 8.00 12.08 1.75
C GLU A 14 8.29 10.57 1.61
N ASP A 15 7.81 9.74 2.54
CA ASP A 15 8.01 8.29 2.44
C ASP A 15 7.23 7.66 1.26
N ILE A 16 6.08 8.22 0.88
CA ILE A 16 5.38 7.83 -0.34
C ILE A 16 6.22 8.17 -1.58
N GLU A 17 6.83 9.35 -1.64
CA GLU A 17 7.70 9.74 -2.74
C GLU A 17 8.95 8.85 -2.82
N ARG A 18 9.61 8.61 -1.69
CA ARG A 18 10.77 7.68 -1.60
C ARG A 18 10.39 6.28 -2.05
N LEU A 19 9.22 5.79 -1.65
CA LEU A 19 8.70 4.51 -2.10
C LEU A 19 8.55 4.48 -3.62
N LYS A 20 7.91 5.49 -4.23
CA LYS A 20 7.68 5.53 -5.68
C LYS A 20 8.99 5.58 -6.47
N LEU A 21 9.94 6.42 -6.02
CA LEU A 21 11.25 6.59 -6.67
C LEU A 21 12.15 5.37 -6.49
N GLY A 22 12.12 4.75 -5.31
CA GLY A 22 12.99 3.63 -4.95
C GLY A 22 12.42 2.24 -5.25
N LEU A 23 11.19 2.15 -5.78
CA LEU A 23 10.49 0.86 -5.92
C LEU A 23 11.25 -0.12 -6.82
N GLU A 24 11.84 0.36 -7.92
CA GLU A 24 12.58 -0.49 -8.86
C GLU A 24 13.78 -1.20 -8.19
N CYS A 25 14.38 -0.56 -7.19
CA CYS A 25 15.49 -1.12 -6.41
C CYS A 25 15.04 -1.73 -5.07
N ALA A 26 13.74 -1.83 -4.83
CA ALA A 26 13.22 -2.30 -3.56
C ALA A 26 13.49 -3.80 -3.35
N THR A 27 13.80 -4.16 -2.10
CA THR A 27 13.98 -5.55 -1.70
C THR A 27 12.71 -6.07 -1.03
N ILE A 28 12.23 -7.24 -1.49
CA ILE A 28 11.07 -7.93 -0.92
C ILE A 28 11.54 -9.05 0.01
N MET A 29 11.41 -8.83 1.31
CA MET A 29 11.66 -9.87 2.31
C MET A 29 10.38 -10.66 2.58
N ARG A 30 10.44 -11.99 2.46
CA ARG A 30 9.27 -12.88 2.62
C ARG A 30 9.37 -13.68 3.92
N PHE A 31 8.26 -13.81 4.61
CA PHE A 31 8.19 -14.44 5.93
C PHE A 31 7.00 -15.39 6.05
N LYS A 32 7.10 -16.32 7.00
CA LYS A 32 6.01 -17.21 7.42
C LYS A 32 5.87 -17.14 8.94
N THR A 33 4.66 -16.95 9.44
CA THR A 33 4.39 -16.97 10.88
C THR A 33 4.37 -18.40 11.41
N SER A 34 4.51 -18.57 12.72
CA SER A 34 4.31 -19.86 13.39
C SER A 34 2.91 -20.46 13.11
N SER A 35 1.90 -19.61 12.97
CA SER A 35 0.54 -20.00 12.56
C SER A 35 0.38 -20.35 11.06
N GLY A 36 1.48 -20.36 10.30
CA GLY A 36 1.50 -20.78 8.90
C GLY A 36 1.04 -19.72 7.89
N LYS A 37 0.82 -18.47 8.30
CA LYS A 37 0.45 -17.36 7.40
C LYS A 37 1.69 -16.76 6.77
N PHE A 38 1.56 -16.24 5.55
CA PHE A 38 2.65 -15.65 4.77
C PHE A 38 2.52 -14.13 4.75
N TYR A 39 3.62 -13.41 4.78
CA TYR A 39 3.63 -11.96 4.60
C TYR A 39 4.98 -11.52 4.03
N PHE A 40 5.05 -10.31 3.51
CA PHE A 40 6.29 -9.72 3.05
C PHE A 40 6.48 -8.32 3.61
N ARG A 41 7.73 -7.89 3.66
CA ARG A 41 8.16 -6.52 3.97
C ARG A 41 8.84 -5.92 2.76
N LEU A 42 8.53 -4.66 2.51
CA LEU A 42 9.13 -3.86 1.46
C LEU A 42 10.25 -3.03 2.06
N ILE A 43 11.47 -3.21 1.54
CA ILE A 43 12.66 -2.50 1.98
C ILE A 43 13.12 -1.59 0.84
N VAL A 44 13.19 -0.29 1.09
CA VAL A 44 13.69 0.73 0.16
C VAL A 44 14.85 1.45 0.84
N GLU A 45 15.98 1.61 0.17
CA GLU A 45 17.17 2.30 0.73
C GLU A 45 17.62 1.77 2.11
N LYS A 46 17.51 0.45 2.31
CA LYS A 46 17.82 -0.25 3.58
C LYS A 46 16.86 0.06 4.74
N ARG A 47 15.77 0.79 4.49
CA ARG A 47 14.70 1.03 5.46
C ARG A 47 13.47 0.20 5.13
N GLU A 48 12.84 -0.36 6.15
CA GLU A 48 11.50 -0.95 6.01
C GLU A 48 10.47 0.17 5.81
N VAL A 49 9.77 0.16 4.67
CA VAL A 49 8.77 1.18 4.33
C VAL A 49 7.34 0.71 4.55
N ALA A 50 7.10 -0.60 4.41
CA ALA A 50 5.79 -1.17 4.63
C ALA A 50 5.83 -2.68 4.91
N THR A 51 4.88 -3.14 5.71
CA THR A 51 4.56 -4.56 5.92
C THR A 51 3.24 -4.92 5.22
N SER A 52 3.21 -6.07 4.55
CA SER A 52 1.99 -6.59 3.93
C SER A 52 0.99 -7.13 4.96
N ARG A 53 -0.27 -7.28 4.55
CA ARG A 53 -1.22 -8.12 5.29
C ARG A 53 -0.74 -9.58 5.30
N LYS A 54 -1.27 -10.39 6.22
CA LYS A 54 -1.02 -11.84 6.26
C LYS A 54 -1.90 -12.56 5.23
N TYR A 55 -1.28 -13.42 4.45
CA TYR A 55 -1.89 -14.26 3.42
C TYR A 55 -1.98 -15.72 3.89
N THR A 56 -2.94 -16.46 3.34
CA THR A 56 -3.14 -17.88 3.68
C THR A 56 -2.25 -18.80 2.86
N THR A 57 -1.82 -18.40 1.66
CA THR A 57 -0.96 -19.19 0.77
C THR A 57 0.18 -18.35 0.20
N GLN A 58 1.26 -19.01 -0.22
CA GLN A 58 2.39 -18.35 -0.89
C GLN A 58 1.98 -17.70 -2.22
N LEU A 59 1.06 -18.33 -2.97
CA LEU A 59 0.57 -17.79 -4.23
C LEU A 59 -0.14 -16.44 -4.03
N LEU A 60 -0.96 -16.31 -2.99
CA LEU A 60 -1.62 -15.03 -2.67
C LEU A 60 -0.62 -13.95 -2.24
N MET A 61 0.40 -14.33 -1.48
CA MET A 61 1.49 -13.41 -1.13
C MET A 61 2.23 -12.94 -2.39
N GLN A 62 2.58 -13.85 -3.31
CA GLN A 62 3.27 -13.50 -4.55
C GLN A 62 2.43 -12.56 -5.42
N ARG A 63 1.11 -12.81 -5.55
CA ARG A 63 0.20 -11.86 -6.23
C ARG A 63 0.21 -10.48 -5.59
N GLY A 64 0.28 -10.42 -4.25
CA GLY A 64 0.41 -9.16 -3.53
C GLY A 64 1.71 -8.42 -3.85
N VAL A 65 2.82 -9.14 -4.00
CA VAL A 65 4.11 -8.56 -4.44
C VAL A 65 3.99 -8.08 -5.88
N ASP A 66 3.46 -8.90 -6.78
CA ASP A 66 3.32 -8.58 -8.21
C ASP A 66 2.44 -7.34 -8.44
N GLU A 67 1.39 -7.19 -7.63
CA GLU A 67 0.52 -6.02 -7.66
C GLU A 67 1.27 -4.76 -7.24
N VAL A 68 1.96 -4.79 -6.09
CA VAL A 68 2.73 -3.64 -5.60
C VAL A 68 3.78 -3.20 -6.60
N MET A 69 4.54 -4.14 -7.18
CA MET A 69 5.57 -3.82 -8.18
C MET A 69 4.99 -3.24 -9.47
N ARG A 70 3.72 -3.51 -9.78
CA ARG A 70 3.04 -3.03 -10.99
C ARG A 70 2.41 -1.66 -10.78
N SER A 71 1.72 -1.45 -9.65
CA SER A 71 0.82 -0.31 -9.48
C SER A 71 1.34 0.77 -8.54
N ALA A 72 2.29 0.49 -7.63
CA ALA A 72 2.67 1.46 -6.59
C ALA A 72 3.28 2.76 -7.15
N VAL A 73 4.04 2.70 -8.25
CA VAL A 73 4.62 3.90 -8.90
C VAL A 73 3.52 4.82 -9.45
N MET A 74 2.44 4.24 -10.01
CA MET A 74 1.33 4.98 -10.63
C MET A 74 0.17 5.27 -9.68
N ALA A 75 0.22 4.77 -8.45
CA ALA A 75 -0.88 4.90 -7.50
C ALA A 75 -1.12 6.37 -7.11
N GLU A 76 -2.39 6.77 -7.04
CA GLU A 76 -2.81 8.06 -6.52
C GLU A 76 -2.64 8.12 -5.00
N VAL A 77 -2.43 9.32 -4.47
CA VAL A 77 -2.37 9.57 -3.02
C VAL A 77 -3.68 10.23 -2.61
N LEU A 78 -4.43 9.55 -1.73
CA LEU A 78 -5.69 10.04 -1.19
C LEU A 78 -5.51 10.41 0.28
N ASP A 79 -5.85 11.65 0.62
CA ASP A 79 -5.77 12.17 1.98
C ASP A 79 -7.11 12.05 2.69
N PHE A 80 -7.15 11.20 3.72
CA PHE A 80 -8.32 11.00 4.57
C PHE A 80 -8.15 11.61 5.97
N ALA A 81 -7.10 12.40 6.22
CA ALA A 81 -6.79 12.92 7.56
C ALA A 81 -7.83 13.95 8.04
N ALA A 82 -8.40 14.73 7.14
CA ALA A 82 -9.39 15.77 7.47
C ALA A 82 -10.81 15.22 7.72
N ASN A 83 -11.05 13.92 7.44
CA ASN A 83 -12.38 13.27 7.53
C ASN A 83 -13.48 14.00 6.74
N GLU A 84 -13.10 14.79 5.73
CA GLU A 84 -14.01 15.44 4.80
C GLU A 84 -14.49 14.40 3.77
N PHE A 85 -15.76 14.49 3.36
CA PHE A 85 -16.34 13.56 2.40
C PHE A 85 -15.81 13.87 1.00
N VAL A 86 -14.87 13.06 0.51
CA VAL A 86 -14.14 13.30 -0.76
C VAL A 86 -14.91 12.86 -2.01
N PHE A 87 -15.99 12.08 -1.84
CA PHE A 87 -16.76 11.56 -2.97
C PHE A 87 -17.98 12.45 -3.27
N PRO A 88 -18.22 12.84 -4.53
CA PRO A 88 -19.44 13.56 -4.89
C PRO A 88 -20.68 12.66 -4.69
N GLU A 89 -21.83 13.27 -4.38
CA GLU A 89 -23.11 12.55 -4.44
C GLU A 89 -23.33 12.03 -5.87
N LEU A 90 -23.65 10.74 -6.01
CA LEU A 90 -23.93 10.15 -7.31
C LEU A 90 -25.24 10.74 -7.84
N GLU A 91 -25.19 11.45 -8.98
CA GLU A 91 -26.38 11.81 -9.73
C GLU A 91 -27.06 10.53 -10.21
N VAL A 92 -28.17 10.17 -9.55
CA VAL A 92 -29.03 9.08 -10.01
C VAL A 92 -29.78 9.60 -11.23
N PHE A 93 -29.31 9.27 -12.43
CA PHE A 93 -30.10 9.47 -13.65
C PHE A 93 -31.34 8.58 -13.53
N GLY A 94 -32.46 9.18 -13.13
CA GLY A 94 -33.75 8.51 -13.07
C GLY A 94 -34.11 7.98 -14.46
N PHE A 95 -34.31 6.68 -14.57
CA PHE A 95 -35.10 6.14 -15.66
C PHE A 95 -36.56 6.50 -15.36
N GLU A 96 -37.07 7.53 -16.04
CA GLU A 96 -38.52 7.70 -16.16
C GLU A 96 -39.07 6.52 -16.98
N VAL A 97 -40.02 5.80 -16.39
CA VAL A 97 -40.75 4.66 -16.98
C VAL A 97 -41.91 5.19 -17.83
#